data_AF-A0A9D4K9L7-F1
#
_entry.id   AF-A0A9D4K9L7-F1
#
_cell.length_a   1.000
_cell.length_b   1.000
_cell.length_c   1.000
_cell.angle_alpha   90.00
_cell.angle_beta   90.00
_cell.angle_gamma   90.00
#
_symmetry.space_group_name_H-M   'P 1'
#
loop_
_entity.id
_entity.type
_entity.pdbx_description
1 polymer ?
#
loop_
_entity_poly.entity_id
_entity_poly.type
_entity_poly.pdbx_seq_one_letter_code
_entity_poly.pdbx_strand_id
1 'polypeptide(L)'
;MESEAIKKNEDRKRKISEKEKEVKKNEAGLQEDMHAANNLFKEANDRLASAIKKKDFKEIDIAHALLDVARTKIDKATNAMKTCRSQRNEIESKKSKLIASYSQKRKAVFQANNMVHVDIVGL
;
A
#
# COMPACT_ATOMS: atom_id res chain seq x y z
N MET A 1 -15.87 -24.18 21.28
CA MET A 1 -15.95 -22.72 20.98
C MET A 1 -14.60 -22.03 20.88
N GLU A 2 -13.62 -22.25 21.77
CA GLU A 2 -12.30 -21.57 21.69
C GLU A 2 -11.47 -21.95 20.45
N SER A 3 -11.52 -23.21 20.01
CA SER A 3 -10.81 -23.71 18.82
C SER A 3 -11.21 -22.98 17.52
N GLU A 4 -12.50 -22.67 17.33
CA GLU A 4 -12.99 -21.94 16.14
C GLU A 4 -12.57 -20.48 16.14
N ALA A 5 -12.53 -19.84 17.32
CA ALA A 5 -12.11 -18.46 17.45
C ALA A 5 -10.61 -18.28 17.18
N ILE A 6 -9.79 -19.27 17.53
CA ILE A 6 -8.36 -19.32 17.22
C ILE A 6 -8.15 -19.46 15.71
N LYS A 7 -8.78 -20.47 15.07
CA LYS A 7 -8.70 -20.69 13.62
C LYS A 7 -9.10 -19.44 12.83
N LYS A 8 -10.23 -18.82 13.17
CA LYS A 8 -10.72 -17.59 12.52
C LYS A 8 -9.72 -16.44 12.61
N ASN A 9 -8.97 -16.35 13.70
CA ASN A 9 -7.97 -15.31 13.90
C ASN A 9 -6.67 -15.58 13.12
N GLU A 10 -6.25 -16.84 13.03
CA GLU A 10 -5.13 -17.27 12.18
C GLU A 10 -5.44 -17.00 10.70
N ASP A 11 -6.65 -17.33 10.25
CA ASP A 11 -7.10 -17.05 8.88
C ASP A 11 -7.08 -15.55 8.58
N ARG A 12 -7.52 -14.71 9.52
CA ARG A 12 -7.45 -13.25 9.38
C ARG A 12 -6.01 -12.75 9.29
N LYS A 13 -5.11 -13.29 10.11
CA LYS A 13 -3.67 -12.97 10.07
C LYS A 13 -3.07 -13.34 8.71
N ARG A 14 -3.41 -14.52 8.20
CA ARG A 14 -2.96 -15.01 6.89
C ARG A 14 -3.42 -14.10 5.76
N LYS A 15 -4.73 -13.79 5.71
CA LYS A 15 -5.32 -12.89 4.69
C LYS A 15 -4.70 -11.50 4.71
N ILE A 16 -4.44 -10.94 5.90
CA ILE A 16 -3.78 -9.63 6.05
C ILE A 16 -2.35 -9.69 5.49
N SER A 17 -1.60 -10.75 5.79
CA SER A 17 -0.22 -10.95 5.33
C SER A 17 -0.15 -11.12 3.81
N GLU A 18 -1.05 -11.91 3.23
CA GLU A 18 -1.14 -12.11 1.78
C GLU A 18 -1.45 -10.79 1.06
N LYS A 19 -2.45 -10.05 1.54
CA LYS A 19 -2.82 -8.76 0.96
C LYS A 19 -1.72 -7.72 1.10
N GLU A 20 -0.95 -7.75 2.19
CA GLU A 20 0.21 -6.86 2.36
C GLU A 20 1.32 -7.15 1.34
N LYS A 21 1.62 -8.43 1.07
CA LYS A 21 2.60 -8.81 0.05
C LYS A 21 2.16 -8.36 -1.34
N GLU A 22 0.87 -8.52 -1.65
CA GLU A 22 0.28 -8.08 -2.91
C GLU A 22 0.41 -6.55 -3.08
N VAL A 23 0.01 -5.78 -2.07
CA VAL A 23 0.12 -4.31 -2.10
C VAL A 23 1.58 -3.86 -2.26
N LYS A 24 2.52 -4.49 -1.55
CA LYS A 24 3.96 -4.18 -1.70
C LYS A 24 4.48 -4.46 -3.11
N LYS A 25 4.07 -5.58 -3.72
CA LYS A 25 4.46 -5.91 -5.09
C LYS A 25 3.90 -4.89 -6.08
N ASN A 26 2.63 -4.50 -5.89
CA ASN A 26 1.99 -3.49 -6.73
C ASN A 26 2.66 -2.12 -6.57
N GLU A 27 3.01 -1.71 -5.35
CA GLU A 27 3.75 -0.48 -5.11
C GLU A 27 5.12 -0.46 -5.82
N ALA A 28 5.85 -1.57 -5.78
CA ALA A 28 7.14 -1.69 -6.48
C ALA A 28 6.98 -1.55 -8.01
N GLY A 29 6.00 -2.26 -8.61
CA GLY A 29 5.72 -2.13 -10.04
C GLY A 29 5.31 -0.71 -10.44
N LEU A 30 4.49 -0.04 -9.63
CA LEU A 30 4.09 1.35 -9.87
C LEU A 30 5.27 2.34 -9.76
N GLN A 31 6.24 2.06 -8.89
CA GLN A 31 7.47 2.86 -8.80
C GLN A 31 8.32 2.72 -10.05
N GLU A 32 8.45 1.50 -10.60
CA GLU A 32 9.15 1.25 -11.86
C GLU A 32 8.45 1.96 -13.03
N ASP A 33 7.12 1.86 -13.13
CA ASP A 33 6.33 2.56 -14.15
C ASP A 33 6.50 4.09 -14.07
N MET A 34 6.50 4.63 -12.84
CA MET A 34 6.69 6.07 -12.63
C MET A 34 8.12 6.51 -12.96
N HIS A 35 9.13 5.67 -12.68
CA HIS A 35 10.50 5.92 -13.08
C HIS A 35 10.63 5.94 -14.61
N ALA A 36 10.07 4.95 -15.30
CA ALA A 36 10.07 4.88 -16.76
C ALA A 36 9.34 6.09 -17.40
N ALA A 37 8.19 6.47 -16.86
CA ALA A 37 7.44 7.63 -17.36
C ALA A 37 8.20 8.95 -17.15
N ASN A 38 8.91 9.10 -16.02
CA ASN A 38 9.77 10.26 -15.78
C ASN A 38 10.98 10.31 -16.73
N ASN A 39 11.57 9.16 -17.06
CA ASN A 39 12.66 9.11 -18.04
C ASN A 39 12.16 9.53 -19.43
N LEU A 40 10.99 9.03 -19.85
CA LEU A 40 10.36 9.45 -21.10
C LEU A 40 10.06 10.95 -21.13
N PHE A 41 9.57 11.50 -20.01
CA PHE A 41 9.31 12.94 -19.89
C PHE A 41 10.58 13.78 -20.05
N LYS A 42 11.69 13.36 -19.42
CA LYS A 42 12.99 14.02 -19.56
C LYS A 42 13.49 13.97 -21.00
N GLU A 43 13.46 12.79 -21.62
CA GLU A 43 13.88 12.61 -23.02
C GLU A 43 13.06 13.50 -23.96
N ALA A 44 11.73 13.52 -23.79
CA ALA A 44 10.86 14.33 -24.62
C ALA A 44 11.14 15.83 -24.46
N ASN A 45 11.45 16.30 -23.24
CA ASN A 45 11.87 17.67 -22.99
C ASN A 45 13.23 18.01 -23.64
N ASP A 46 14.21 17.11 -23.55
CA ASP A 46 15.53 17.32 -24.15
C ASP A 46 15.45 17.38 -25.69
N ARG A 47 14.60 16.52 -26.27
CA ARG A 47 14.26 16.54 -27.69
C ARG A 47 13.58 17.84 -28.08
N LEU A 48 12.57 18.28 -27.32
CA LEU A 48 11.86 19.54 -27.57
C LEU A 48 12.81 20.74 -27.53
N ALA A 49 13.64 20.84 -26.49
CA ALA A 49 14.62 21.92 -26.36
C ALA A 49 15.61 21.96 -27.53
N SER A 50 16.05 20.78 -27.98
CA SER A 50 16.94 20.66 -29.14
C SER A 50 16.24 21.03 -30.46
N ALA A 51 14.98 20.60 -30.63
CA ALA A 51 14.16 20.88 -31.80
C ALA A 51 13.87 22.37 -31.95
N ILE A 52 13.54 23.06 -30.85
CA ILE A 52 13.34 24.52 -30.81
C ILE A 52 14.60 25.25 -31.30
N LYS A 53 15.78 24.87 -30.79
CA LYS A 53 17.06 25.47 -31.21
C LYS A 53 17.32 25.28 -32.70
N LYS A 54 16.97 24.11 -33.24
CA LYS A 54 17.14 23.76 -34.65
C LYS A 54 16.01 24.27 -35.55
N LYS A 55 14.95 24.85 -34.98
CA LYS A 55 13.69 25.19 -35.68
C LYS A 55 13.10 24.00 -36.43
N ASP A 56 13.27 22.79 -35.88
CA ASP A 56 12.73 21.55 -36.45
C ASP A 56 11.30 21.34 -35.95
N PHE A 57 10.33 21.87 -36.68
CA PHE A 57 8.92 21.80 -36.31
C PHE A 57 8.37 20.37 -36.26
N LYS A 58 8.88 19.46 -37.10
CA LYS A 58 8.44 18.04 -37.07
C LYS A 58 8.87 17.38 -35.77
N GLU A 59 10.10 17.65 -35.34
CA GLU A 59 10.61 17.12 -34.09
C GLU A 59 9.94 17.76 -32.87
N ILE A 60 9.52 19.03 -32.95
CA ILE A 60 8.68 19.69 -31.93
C ILE A 60 7.35 18.93 -31.76
N ASP A 61 6.67 18.61 -32.86
CA ASP A 61 5.39 17.88 -32.81
C ASP A 61 5.56 16.48 -32.20
N ILE A 62 6.63 15.77 -32.57
CA ILE A 62 6.94 14.45 -32.00
C ILE A 62 7.25 14.57 -30.50
N ALA A 63 8.05 15.54 -30.11
CA ALA A 63 8.41 15.74 -28.71
C ALA A 63 7.18 16.11 -27.85
N HIS A 64 6.25 16.93 -28.37
CA HIS A 64 4.97 17.19 -27.71
C HIS A 64 4.13 15.93 -27.54
N ALA A 65 4.00 15.10 -28.58
CA ALA A 65 3.26 13.84 -28.47
C ALA A 65 3.86 12.91 -27.40
N LEU A 66 5.20 12.86 -27.30
CA LEU A 66 5.88 12.08 -26.26
C LEU A 66 5.64 12.65 -24.84
N LEU A 67 5.61 13.97 -24.70
CA LEU A 67 5.28 14.62 -23.42
C LEU A 67 3.85 14.29 -22.97
N ASP A 68 2.88 14.28 -23.88
CA ASP A 68 1.51 13.93 -23.56
C ASP A 68 1.37 12.47 -23.12
N VAL A 69 2.08 11.56 -23.79
CA VAL A 69 2.15 10.15 -23.39
C VAL A 69 2.80 10.00 -22.01
N ALA A 70 3.93 10.66 -21.78
CA ALA A 70 4.64 10.61 -20.50
C ALA A 70 3.78 11.15 -19.36
N ARG A 71 3.11 12.29 -19.57
CA ARG A 71 2.19 12.89 -18.61
C ARG A 71 1.02 11.98 -18.27
N THR A 72 0.40 11.39 -19.30
CA THR A 72 -0.70 10.42 -19.12
C THR A 72 -0.24 9.21 -18.29
N LYS A 73 0.98 8.71 -18.51
CA LYS A 73 1.54 7.60 -17.72
C LYS A 73 1.80 8.01 -16.27
N ILE A 74 2.37 9.20 -16.04
CA ILE A 74 2.61 9.74 -14.69
C ILE A 74 1.29 9.89 -13.93
N ASP A 75 0.25 10.43 -14.55
CA ASP A 75 -1.06 10.62 -13.91
C ASP A 75 -1.71 9.28 -13.53
N LYS A 76 -1.64 8.28 -14.43
CA LYS A 76 -2.12 6.92 -14.15
C LYS A 76 -1.36 6.29 -12.99
N ALA A 77 -0.02 6.32 -13.02
CA ALA A 77 0.80 5.78 -11.95
C ALA A 77 0.53 6.48 -10.60
N THR A 78 0.40 7.82 -10.61
CA THR A 78 0.09 8.62 -9.43
C THR A 78 -1.26 8.24 -8.82
N ASN A 79 -2.30 8.06 -9.65
CA ASN A 79 -3.61 7.64 -9.18
C ASN A 79 -3.59 6.21 -8.62
N ALA A 80 -2.87 5.30 -9.27
CA ALA A 80 -2.68 3.94 -8.78
C ALA A 80 -1.90 3.91 -7.44
N MET A 81 -0.89 4.76 -7.27
CA MET A 81 -0.15 4.90 -6.01
C MET A 81 -1.04 5.42 -4.87
N LYS A 82 -1.97 6.35 -5.14
CA LYS A 82 -2.96 6.80 -4.15
C LYS A 82 -3.84 5.64 -3.69
N THR A 83 -4.28 4.78 -4.61
CA THR A 83 -5.05 3.58 -4.30
C THR A 83 -4.24 2.60 -3.44
N CYS A 84 -2.98 2.32 -3.81
CA CYS A 84 -2.11 1.45 -3.01
C CYS A 84 -1.91 2.00 -1.59
N ARG A 85 -1.70 3.31 -1.44
CA ARG A 85 -1.59 3.97 -0.14
C ARG A 85 -2.86 3.79 0.71
N SER A 86 -4.04 3.92 0.11
CA SER A 86 -5.32 3.68 0.79
C SER A 86 -5.43 2.23 1.27
N GLN A 87 -5.09 1.26 0.42
CA GLN A 87 -5.07 -0.16 0.77
C GLN A 87 -4.08 -0.47 1.90
N ARG A 88 -2.91 0.18 1.89
CA ARG A 88 -1.90 0.05 2.95
C ARG A 88 -2.44 0.55 4.30
N ASN A 89 -3.08 1.72 4.32
CA ASN A 89 -3.70 2.26 5.52
C ASN A 89 -4.82 1.34 6.05
N GLU A 90 -5.60 0.73 5.15
CA GLU A 90 -6.63 -0.24 5.52
C GLU A 90 -6.03 -1.49 6.18
N ILE A 91 -4.91 -2.00 5.63
CA ILE A 91 -4.16 -3.12 6.19
C ILE A 91 -3.61 -2.78 7.58
N GLU A 92 -3.00 -1.60 7.75
CA GLU A 92 -2.50 -1.13 9.04
C GLU A 92 -3.62 -1.02 10.07
N SER A 93 -4.77 -0.44 9.69
CA SER A 93 -5.95 -0.38 10.57
C SER A 93 -6.43 -1.77 11.00
N LYS A 94 -6.48 -2.73 10.05
CA LYS A 94 -6.87 -4.12 10.33
C LYS A 94 -5.88 -4.81 11.26
N LYS A 95 -4.57 -4.60 11.09
CA LYS A 95 -3.53 -5.11 11.99
C LYS A 95 -3.69 -4.56 13.41
N SER A 96 -3.85 -3.25 13.54
CA SER A 96 -4.04 -2.59 14.84
C SER A 96 -5.27 -3.11 15.58
N LYS A 97 -6.40 -3.27 14.87
CA LYS A 97 -7.62 -3.87 15.44
C LYS A 97 -7.41 -5.31 15.90
N LEU A 98 -6.66 -6.10 15.12
CA LEU A 98 -6.34 -7.49 15.48
C LEU A 98 -5.49 -7.55 16.75
N ILE A 99 -4.43 -6.72 16.84
CA ILE A 99 -3.58 -6.62 18.05
C ILE A 99 -4.40 -6.17 19.28
N ALA A 100 -5.24 -5.15 19.12
CA ALA A 100 -6.11 -4.68 20.21
C ALA A 100 -7.03 -5.80 20.73
N SER A 101 -7.59 -6.61 19.82
CA SER A 101 -8.45 -7.74 20.20
C SER A 101 -7.70 -8.82 21.01
N TYR A 102 -6.44 -9.10 20.68
CA TYR A 102 -5.61 -10.02 21.47
C TYR A 102 -5.29 -9.45 22.85
N SER A 103 -4.93 -8.16 22.93
CA SER A 103 -4.64 -7.48 24.19
C SER A 103 -5.85 -7.44 25.13
N GLN A 104 -7.06 -7.21 24.62
CA GLN A 104 -8.28 -7.27 25.41
C GLN A 104 -8.58 -8.67 25.93
N LYS A 105 -8.49 -9.70 25.08
CA LYS A 105 -8.66 -11.10 25.52
C LYS A 105 -7.67 -11.47 26.62
N ARG A 106 -6.39 -11.08 26.47
CA ARG A 106 -5.36 -11.33 27.50
C ARG A 106 -5.68 -10.66 28.83
N LYS A 107 -6.17 -9.40 28.80
CA LYS A 107 -6.60 -8.69 30.01
C LYS A 107 -7.80 -9.37 30.69
N ALA A 108 -8.78 -9.82 29.91
CA ALA A 108 -9.96 -10.51 30.45
C ALA A 108 -9.59 -11.83 31.13
N VAL A 109 -8.68 -12.62 30.54
CA VAL A 109 -8.17 -13.86 31.15
C VAL A 109 -7.43 -13.57 32.46
N PHE A 110 -6.60 -12.53 32.49
CA PHE A 110 -5.88 -12.14 33.71
C PHE A 110 -6.83 -11.69 34.83
N GLN A 111 -7.87 -10.92 34.50
CA GLN A 111 -8.88 -10.48 35.47
C GLN A 111 -9.70 -11.66 36.00
N ALA A 112 -10.11 -12.60 35.14
CA ALA A 112 -10.82 -13.80 35.55
C ALA A 112 -9.97 -14.66 36.50
N ASN A 113 -8.68 -14.87 36.18
CA ASN A 113 -7.79 -15.66 37.03
C ASN A 113 -7.52 -15.01 38.39
N ASN A 114 -7.46 -13.67 38.47
CA ASN A 114 -7.29 -12.96 39.74
C ASN A 114 -8.56 -12.99 40.60
N MET A 115 -9.77 -12.96 40.01
CA MET A 115 -11.02 -13.11 40.78
C MET A 115 -11.14 -14.50 41.41
N VAL A 116 -10.80 -15.56 40.68
CA VAL A 116 -10.81 -16.94 41.21
C VAL A 116 -9.87 -17.11 42.41
N HIS A 117 -8.77 -16.35 42.46
CA HIS A 117 -7.82 -16.45 43.57
C HIS A 117 -8.28 -15.73 44.85
N VAL A 118 -9.12 -14.70 44.73
CA VAL A 118 -9.69 -13.98 45.89
C VAL A 118 -10.81 -14.81 46.54
N ASP A 119 -11.60 -15.54 45.75
CA ASP A 119 -12.70 -16.37 46.27
C ASP A 119 -12.23 -17.65 47.00
N ILE A 120 -10.99 -18.10 46.77
CA ILE A 120 -10.43 -19.31 47.42
C ILE A 120 -9.74 -18.99 48.76
N VAL A 121 -9.29 -17.75 48.98
CA VAL A 121 -8.56 -17.34 50.21
C VAL A 121 -9.50 -16.70 51.25
N GLY A 122 -10.79 -16.55 50.92
CA GLY A 122 -11.82 -15.93 51.77
C GLY A 122 -12.76 -16.88 52.52
N LEU A 123 -12.45 -18.19 52.61
CA LEU A 123 -13.20 -19.19 53.37
C LEU A 123 -12.38 -19.74 54.55
#